data_AF-A0AAD7F3Q2-F1
#
_entry.id   AF-A0AAD7F3Q2-F1
#
_cell.length_a   1.000
_cell.length_b   1.000
_cell.length_c   1.000
_cell.angle_alpha   90.00
_cell.angle_beta   90.00
_cell.angle_gamma   90.00
#
_symmetry.space_group_name_H-M   'P 1'
#
loop_
_entity.id
_entity.type
_entity.pdbx_description
1 polymer ?
#
loop_
_entity_poly.entity_id
_entity_poly.type
_entity_poly.pdbx_seq_one_letter_code
_entity_poly.pdbx_strand_id
1 'polypeptide(L)'
;MEKGSQHPKAITMQCMFKIKYTTPGAIAGCVVWTIWLFSADMMFGRIGDVTGINYYHRYNEYFAKILEGLRRRQQWARELFLFWDNCVFPETNGSNFGGGIQEDAEDVRAELAAATDVLTNMPVVSDDN
;
A
#
# COMPACT_ATOMS: atom_id res chain seq x y z
N MET A 1 2.97 -9.22 31.18
CA MET A 1 3.87 -8.97 30.04
C MET A 1 2.99 -8.72 28.84
N GLU A 2 2.79 -7.44 28.50
CA GLU A 2 2.01 -7.06 27.32
C GLU A 2 2.76 -7.53 26.07
N LYS A 3 2.16 -8.42 25.28
CA LYS A 3 2.66 -8.72 23.94
C LYS A 3 2.43 -7.46 23.11
N GLY A 4 3.47 -6.67 22.91
CA GLY A 4 3.46 -5.58 21.95
C GLY A 4 2.97 -6.13 20.61
N SER A 5 1.93 -5.53 20.06
CA SER A 5 1.40 -5.85 18.74
C SER A 5 2.54 -5.78 17.73
N GLN A 6 3.08 -6.94 17.36
CA GLN A 6 4.19 -7.06 16.43
C GLN A 6 3.59 -6.93 15.04
N HIS A 7 3.34 -5.68 14.64
CA HIS A 7 2.89 -5.40 13.29
C HIS A 7 3.93 -5.95 12.31
N PRO A 8 3.52 -6.68 11.26
CA PRO A 8 4.43 -7.17 10.24
C PRO A 8 5.23 -5.98 9.72
N LYS A 9 6.56 -6.08 9.79
CA LYS A 9 7.43 -5.05 9.21
C LYS A 9 7.09 -4.92 7.73
N ALA A 10 7.24 -3.71 7.17
CA ALA A 10 6.94 -3.46 5.76
C ALA A 10 7.67 -4.46 4.84
N ILE A 11 8.90 -4.86 5.20
CA ILE A 11 9.69 -5.89 4.51
C ILE A 11 8.99 -7.26 4.48
N THR A 12 8.38 -7.69 5.60
CA THR A 12 7.62 -8.95 5.67
C THR A 12 6.45 -8.96 4.68
N MET A 13 5.69 -7.87 4.60
CA MET A 13 4.58 -7.73 3.63
C MET A 13 5.09 -7.64 2.18
N GLN A 14 6.23 -6.99 1.95
CA GLN A 14 6.85 -6.90 0.62
C GLN A 14 7.31 -8.27 0.11
N CYS A 15 7.95 -9.08 0.96
CA CYS A 15 8.35 -10.44 0.64
C CYS A 15 7.14 -11.33 0.37
N MET A 16 6.11 -11.20 1.21
CA MET A 16 4.89 -12.01 1.14
C MET A 16 4.03 -11.68 -0.10
N PHE A 17 3.85 -10.40 -0.42
CA PHE A 17 2.99 -9.96 -1.52
C PHE A 17 3.75 -9.58 -2.80
N LYS A 18 5.08 -9.64 -2.79
CA LYS A 18 5.99 -9.22 -3.88
C LYS A 18 5.76 -7.79 -4.37
N ILE A 19 5.25 -6.91 -3.50
CA ILE A 19 5.02 -5.50 -3.81
C ILE A 19 6.29 -4.74 -3.43
N LYS A 20 6.98 -4.15 -4.42
CA LYS A 20 8.27 -3.44 -4.22
C LYS A 20 8.19 -1.92 -4.38
N TYR A 21 7.02 -1.44 -4.79
CA TYR A 21 6.75 -0.03 -5.03
C TYR A 21 5.25 0.20 -4.89
N THR A 22 4.88 1.45 -4.61
CA THR A 22 3.50 1.87 -4.49
C THR A 22 2.81 1.74 -5.83
N THR A 23 1.57 1.23 -5.84
CA THR A 23 0.79 1.13 -7.09
C THR A 23 -0.10 2.36 -7.29
N PRO A 24 -0.45 2.73 -8.54
CA PRO A 24 -1.41 3.82 -8.79
C PRO A 24 -2.74 3.60 -8.07
N GLY A 25 -3.17 2.33 -7.97
CA GLY A 25 -4.41 1.94 -7.31
C GLY A 25 -4.36 2.17 -5.80
N ALA A 26 -3.21 1.90 -5.16
CA ALA A 26 -3.02 2.19 -3.74
C ALA A 26 -3.13 3.70 -3.45
N ILE A 27 -2.47 4.53 -4.26
CA ILE A 27 -2.54 6.00 -4.11
C ILE A 27 -3.97 6.50 -4.31
N ALA A 28 -4.64 6.08 -5.38
CA ALA A 28 -6.03 6.47 -5.63
C ALA A 28 -6.98 5.98 -4.52
N GLY A 29 -6.75 4.77 -4.00
CA GLY A 29 -7.50 4.21 -2.87
C GLY A 29 -7.33 5.04 -1.60
N CYS A 30 -6.10 5.38 -1.23
CA CYS A 30 -5.82 6.22 -0.06
C CYS A 30 -6.49 7.60 -0.15
N VAL A 31 -6.49 8.23 -1.33
CA VAL A 31 -7.21 9.50 -1.53
C VAL A 31 -8.70 9.33 -1.27
N VAL A 32 -9.33 8.30 -1.84
CA VAL A 32 -10.78 8.05 -1.68
C VAL A 32 -11.15 7.69 -0.25
N TRP A 33 -10.33 6.88 0.43
CA TRP A 33 -10.52 6.59 1.85
C TRP A 33 -10.37 7.82 2.73
N THR A 34 -9.45 8.73 2.40
CA THR A 34 -9.34 10.00 3.11
C THR A 34 -10.61 10.83 2.93
N ILE A 35 -11.14 10.93 1.71
CA ILE A 35 -12.40 11.65 1.46
C ILE A 35 -13.54 11.04 2.28
N TRP A 36 -13.66 9.70 2.28
CA TRP A 36 -14.68 9.02 3.08
C TRP A 36 -14.50 9.26 4.59
N LEU A 37 -13.26 9.18 5.10
CA LEU A 37 -12.96 9.37 6.52
C LEU A 37 -13.37 10.77 7.03
N PHE A 38 -13.32 11.78 6.15
CA PHE A 38 -13.75 13.14 6.45
C PHE A 38 -15.19 13.46 5.99
N SER A 39 -15.90 12.47 5.46
CA SER A 39 -17.30 12.62 5.05
C SER A 39 -18.24 12.42 6.25
N ALA A 40 -19.53 12.74 6.05
CA ALA A 40 -20.59 12.40 6.98
C ALA A 40 -21.13 10.95 6.79
N ASP A 41 -20.56 10.18 5.86
CA ASP A 41 -21.04 8.85 5.51
C ASP A 41 -20.57 7.80 6.51
N MET A 42 -21.50 7.02 7.07
CA MET A 42 -21.19 6.01 8.08
C MET A 42 -20.51 4.78 7.49
N MET A 43 -20.86 4.44 6.25
CA MET A 43 -20.39 3.22 5.58
C MET A 43 -19.56 3.58 4.35
N PHE A 44 -18.42 2.91 4.18
CA PHE A 44 -17.67 3.01 2.93
C PHE A 44 -18.37 2.19 1.83
N GLY A 45 -19.28 2.85 1.13
CA GLY A 45 -20.02 2.28 -0.01
C GLY A 45 -19.54 2.80 -1.36
N ARG A 46 -20.19 2.33 -2.44
CA ARG A 46 -19.97 2.87 -3.79
C ARG A 46 -20.34 4.35 -3.88
N ILE A 47 -21.44 4.70 -3.21
CA ILE A 47 -22.00 6.04 -3.08
C ILE A 47 -22.25 6.26 -1.59
N GLY A 48 -21.88 7.42 -1.06
CA GLY A 48 -22.13 7.82 0.32
C GLY A 48 -23.63 7.84 0.65
N ASP A 49 -23.99 7.31 1.82
CA ASP A 49 -25.36 7.21 2.30
C ASP A 49 -25.94 8.56 2.72
N VAL A 50 -25.09 9.51 3.14
CA VAL A 50 -25.48 10.85 3.59
C VAL A 50 -25.09 11.91 2.56
N THR A 51 -23.85 11.89 2.10
CA THR A 51 -23.29 12.93 1.24
C THR A 51 -23.61 12.73 -0.24
N GLY A 52 -23.97 11.51 -0.64
CA GLY A 52 -24.13 11.13 -2.05
C GLY A 52 -22.81 11.12 -2.84
N ILE A 53 -21.64 11.22 -2.18
CA ILE A 53 -20.34 11.17 -2.87
C ILE A 53 -20.18 9.82 -3.53
N ASN A 54 -19.96 9.82 -4.85
CA ASN A 54 -19.67 8.59 -5.60
C ASN A 54 -18.16 8.24 -5.48
N TYR A 55 -17.81 7.54 -4.40
CA TYR A 55 -16.44 7.11 -4.10
C TYR A 55 -15.82 6.27 -5.21
N TYR A 56 -16.61 5.41 -5.86
CA TYR A 56 -16.12 4.62 -7.00
C TYR A 56 -15.78 5.48 -8.21
N HIS A 57 -16.59 6.51 -8.50
CA HIS A 57 -16.28 7.46 -9.56
C HIS A 57 -15.01 8.26 -9.22
N ARG A 58 -14.87 8.74 -7.98
CA ARG A 58 -13.67 9.44 -7.51
C ARG A 58 -12.43 8.57 -7.64
N TYR A 59 -12.51 7.30 -7.25
CA TYR A 59 -11.41 6.35 -7.41
C TYR A 59 -10.95 6.27 -8.87
N ASN A 60 -11.89 6.03 -9.79
CA ASN A 60 -11.57 5.93 -11.22
C ASN A 60 -11.01 7.24 -11.78
N GLU A 61 -11.51 8.40 -11.32
CA GLU A 61 -11.00 9.71 -11.73
C GLU A 61 -9.53 9.90 -11.33
N TYR A 62 -9.18 9.62 -10.06
CA TYR A 62 -7.80 9.72 -9.59
C TYR A 62 -6.90 8.67 -10.24
N PHE A 63 -7.35 7.42 -10.32
CA PHE A 63 -6.60 6.34 -10.94
C PHE A 63 -6.28 6.65 -12.40
N ALA A 64 -7.26 7.13 -13.18
CA ALA A 64 -7.06 7.52 -14.57
C ALA A 64 -6.07 8.69 -14.71
N LYS A 65 -6.17 9.71 -13.84
CA LYS A 65 -5.22 10.85 -13.83
C LYS A 65 -3.79 10.39 -13.55
N ILE A 66 -3.61 9.50 -12.57
CA ILE A 66 -2.28 8.96 -12.23
C ILE A 66 -1.73 8.14 -13.40
N LEU A 67 -2.52 7.23 -13.97
CA LEU A 67 -2.11 6.43 -15.13
C LEU A 67 -1.73 7.30 -16.32
N GLU A 68 -2.49 8.36 -16.59
CA GLU A 68 -2.20 9.28 -17.68
C GLU A 68 -0.91 10.07 -17.43
N GLY A 69 -0.67 10.51 -16.19
CA GLY A 69 0.59 11.14 -15.78
C GLY A 69 1.79 10.24 -16.00
N LEU A 70 1.68 8.96 -15.62
CA LEU A 70 2.72 7.95 -15.86
C LEU A 70 2.93 7.70 -17.36
N ARG A 71 1.86 7.51 -18.13
CA ARG A 71 1.92 7.26 -19.58
C ARG A 71 2.61 8.42 -20.31
N ARG A 72 2.33 9.65 -19.91
CA ARG A 72 2.94 10.87 -20.45
C ARG A 72 4.30 11.21 -19.84
N ARG A 73 4.81 10.40 -18.91
CA ARG A 73 6.07 10.65 -18.18
C ARG A 73 6.13 12.04 -17.53
N GLN A 74 5.01 12.47 -16.96
CA GLN A 74 4.93 13.78 -16.32
C GLN A 74 5.73 13.80 -15.02
N GLN A 75 6.45 14.89 -14.79
CA GLN A 75 7.36 15.03 -13.64
C GLN A 75 6.63 14.85 -12.30
N TRP A 76 5.45 15.46 -12.14
CA TRP A 76 4.65 15.33 -10.92
C TRP A 76 4.25 13.87 -10.62
N ALA A 77 4.03 13.05 -11.65
CA ALA A 77 3.65 11.65 -11.46
C ALA A 77 4.85 10.85 -10.94
N ARG A 78 6.06 11.14 -11.43
CA ARG A 78 7.28 10.55 -10.88
C ARG A 78 7.52 10.98 -9.43
N GLU A 79 7.40 12.27 -9.14
CA GLU A 79 7.59 12.82 -7.79
C GLU A 79 6.58 12.26 -6.79
N LEU A 80 5.34 12.06 -7.24
CA LEU A 80 4.31 11.41 -6.44
C LEU A 80 4.72 10.00 -6.03
N PHE A 81 5.20 9.16 -6.96
CA PHE A 81 5.63 7.80 -6.63
C PHE A 81 6.89 7.77 -5.78
N LEU A 82 7.84 8.68 -6.03
CA LEU A 82 9.01 8.84 -5.17
C LEU A 82 8.62 9.15 -3.72
N PHE A 83 7.69 10.07 -3.51
CA PHE A 83 7.19 10.41 -2.19
C PHE A 83 6.55 9.18 -1.52
N TRP A 84 5.63 8.52 -2.20
CA TRP A 84 4.94 7.35 -1.64
C TRP A 84 5.87 6.17 -1.40
N ASP A 85 6.82 5.91 -2.29
CA ASP A 85 7.82 4.85 -2.12
C ASP A 85 8.71 5.13 -0.91
N ASN A 86 9.17 6.38 -0.71
CA ASN A 86 9.94 6.74 0.48
C ASN A 86 9.11 6.64 1.77
N CYS A 87 7.81 6.88 1.72
CA CYS A 87 6.94 6.78 2.90
C CYS A 87 6.56 5.33 3.25
N VAL A 88 6.28 4.50 2.25
CA VAL A 88 5.73 3.14 2.44
C VAL A 88 6.81 2.06 2.35
N PHE A 89 7.87 2.32 1.59
CA PHE A 89 8.98 1.40 1.31
C PHE A 89 10.36 2.06 1.59
N PRO A 90 10.58 2.68 2.77
CA PRO A 90 11.76 3.52 3.06
C PRO A 90 13.10 2.78 2.92
N GLU A 91 13.11 1.46 3.12
CA GLU A 91 14.33 0.64 3.15
C GLU A 91 14.65 -0.01 1.79
N THR A 92 13.80 0.13 0.77
CA THR A 92 13.95 -0.69 -0.45
C THR A 92 14.82 -0.03 -1.52
N ASN A 93 15.83 -0.72 -2.04
CA ASN A 93 16.55 -0.31 -3.26
C ASN A 93 15.78 -0.59 -4.58
N GLY A 94 14.48 -0.92 -4.47
CA GLY A 94 13.67 -1.57 -5.52
C GLY A 94 12.65 -0.69 -6.21
N SER A 95 12.54 0.59 -5.84
CA SER A 95 11.64 1.53 -6.50
C SER A 95 12.04 1.72 -7.97
N ASN A 96 11.09 1.56 -8.89
CA ASN A 96 11.27 1.90 -10.31
C ASN A 96 11.55 3.40 -10.52
N PHE A 97 11.34 4.24 -9.50
CA PHE A 97 11.47 5.69 -9.56
C PHE A 97 12.64 6.23 -8.73
N GLY A 98 13.14 5.46 -7.75
CA GLY A 98 14.44 5.65 -7.10
C GLY A 98 14.36 6.13 -5.65
N GLY A 99 14.46 5.21 -4.71
CA GLY A 99 14.72 5.40 -3.27
C GLY A 99 14.63 4.01 -2.67
N GLY A 100 15.59 3.45 -1.92
CA GLY A 100 16.68 4.04 -1.14
C GLY A 100 18.06 3.39 -1.33
N ILE A 101 18.58 2.76 -0.26
CA ILE A 101 20.00 2.43 -0.01
C ILE A 101 20.31 0.97 -0.39
N GLN A 102 21.56 0.71 -0.79
CA GLN A 102 22.10 -0.59 -1.19
C GLN A 102 22.09 -1.62 -0.05
N GLU A 103 21.17 -2.59 -0.11
CA GLU A 103 21.13 -3.74 0.82
C GLU A 103 21.70 -5.01 0.19
N ASP A 104 22.44 -5.76 1.01
CA ASP A 104 23.12 -7.01 0.67
C ASP A 104 22.13 -8.19 0.57
N ALA A 105 22.40 -9.09 -0.38
CA ALA A 105 21.51 -10.21 -0.71
C ALA A 105 21.31 -11.24 0.42
N GLU A 106 22.17 -11.23 1.44
CA GLU A 106 22.05 -12.13 2.60
C GLU A 106 20.94 -11.70 3.57
N ASP A 107 20.74 -10.41 3.78
CA ASP A 107 19.72 -9.88 4.70
C ASP A 107 18.31 -10.19 4.18
N VAL A 108 18.10 -10.07 2.86
CA VAL A 108 16.83 -10.43 2.20
C VAL A 108 16.49 -11.91 2.40
N ARG A 109 17.50 -12.79 2.41
CA ARG A 109 17.30 -14.23 2.57
C ARG A 109 16.93 -14.61 4.01
N ALA A 110 17.56 -13.96 4.99
CA ALA A 110 17.26 -14.14 6.40
C ALA A 110 15.84 -13.66 6.74
N GLU A 111 15.44 -12.49 6.22
CA GLU A 111 14.11 -11.93 6.42
C GLU A 111 13.00 -12.76 5.73
N LEU A 112 13.27 -13.29 4.53
CA LEU A 112 12.33 -14.17 3.83
C LEU A 112 12.07 -15.48 4.61
N ALA A 113 13.10 -16.03 5.27
CA ALA A 113 12.95 -17.19 6.13
C ALA A 113 12.07 -16.87 7.35
N ALA A 114 12.26 -15.70 7.97
CA ALA A 114 11.43 -15.24 9.09
C ALA A 114 9.97 -15.01 8.68
N ALA A 115 9.72 -14.41 7.51
CA ALA A 115 8.38 -14.18 6.98
C ALA A 115 7.64 -15.51 6.68
N THR A 116 8.37 -16.51 6.17
CA THR A 116 7.82 -17.84 5.87
C THR A 116 7.42 -18.57 7.16
N ASP A 117 8.21 -18.44 8.22
CA ASP A 117 7.91 -19.04 9.54
C ASP A 117 6.65 -18.45 10.18
N VAL A 118 6.44 -17.14 10.05
CA VAL A 118 5.20 -16.47 10.50
C VAL A 118 3.98 -17.04 9.78
N LEU A 119 4.09 -17.28 8.47
CA LEU A 119 3.02 -17.84 7.64
C LEU A 119 2.63 -19.27 8.04
N THR A 120 3.62 -20.11 8.36
CA THR A 120 3.37 -21.49 8.81
C THR A 120 2.80 -21.57 10.22
N ASN A 121 3.06 -20.57 11.05
CA ASN A 121 2.61 -20.53 12.45
C ASN A 121 1.39 -19.63 12.69
N MET A 122 0.83 -19.00 11.64
CA MET A 122 -0.42 -18.27 11.76
C MET A 122 -1.57 -19.26 12.04
N PRO A 123 -2.35 -19.05 13.12
CA PRO A 123 -3.51 -19.89 13.38
C PRO A 123 -4.47 -19.78 12.21
N VAL A 124 -4.84 -20.92 11.64
CA VAL A 124 -5.93 -21.01 10.67
C VAL A 124 -7.19 -20.57 11.42
N VAL A 125 -7.66 -19.37 11.12
CA VAL A 125 -8.99 -18.92 11.59
C VAL A 125 -9.98 -19.76 10.79
N SER A 126 -10.54 -20.78 11.44
CA SER A 126 -11.68 -21.51 10.92
C SER A 126 -12.88 -20.57 10.95
N ASP A 127 -13.41 -20.24 9.78
CA ASP A 127 -14.69 -19.53 9.61
C ASP A 127 -15.84 -20.46 10.05
N ASP A 128 -16.00 -20.63 11.36
CA ASP A 128 -17.23 -21.12 11.97
C ASP A 128 -17.96 -19.92 12.57
N ASN A 129 -18.79 -19.24 11.77
CA ASN A 129 -20.22 -18.94 12.05
C ASN A 129 -20.87 -18.13 10.92
#